data_AF-A0A9N7RNW2-F1
#
_entry.id   AF-A0A9N7RNW2-F1
#
_cell.length_a   1.000
_cell.length_b   1.000
_cell.length_c   1.000
_cell.angle_alpha   90.00
_cell.angle_beta   90.00
_cell.angle_gamma   90.00
#
_symmetry.space_group_name_H-M   'P 1'
#
loop_
_entity.id
_entity.type
_entity.pdbx_description
1 polymer ?
#
loop_
_entity_poly.entity_id
_entity_poly.type
_entity_poly.pdbx_seq_one_letter_code
_entity_poly.pdbx_strand_id
1 'polypeptide(L)'
;MAASSSPSVGNAPKWAQKTVTIPGKRRGCHDVTSQILKEIAPDLSGFKCGLAHFFLQHTSASLTINENYDPDVRHDTETFLNRIVPEGSSAPWRHTLEGKLLIHPLLI
;
A
#
# COMPACT_ATOMS: atom_id res chain seq x y z
N MET A 1 52.48 25.77 9.50
CA MET A 1 51.04 25.69 9.85
C MET A 1 50.33 24.92 8.75
N ALA A 2 50.04 23.64 8.98
CA ALA A 2 49.28 22.83 8.03
C ALA A 2 47.80 22.90 8.44
N ALA A 3 46.95 23.42 7.56
CA ALA A 3 45.50 23.43 7.75
C ALA A 3 44.98 21.98 7.63
N SER A 4 44.48 21.43 8.74
CA SER A 4 43.76 20.17 8.76
C SER A 4 42.38 20.39 8.14
N SER A 5 42.19 19.99 6.89
CA SER A 5 40.86 19.91 6.30
C SER A 5 40.08 18.77 6.94
N SER A 6 39.00 19.11 7.65
CA SER A 6 38.03 18.15 8.15
C SER A 6 37.48 17.32 6.98
N PRO A 7 37.33 15.98 7.12
CA PRO A 7 36.70 15.18 6.08
C PRO A 7 35.27 15.67 5.91
N SER A 8 34.91 16.07 4.69
CA SER A 8 33.52 16.30 4.31
C SER A 8 32.77 15.00 4.58
N VAL A 9 31.89 14.98 5.57
CA VAL A 9 30.99 13.86 5.83
C VAL A 9 30.19 13.68 4.56
N GLY A 10 30.60 12.72 3.73
CA GLY A 10 29.87 12.33 2.53
C GLY A 10 28.45 12.03 2.94
N ASN A 11 27.50 12.64 2.22
CA ASN A 11 26.08 12.63 2.53
C ASN A 11 25.62 11.16 2.73
N ALA A 12 25.47 10.74 3.99
CA ALA A 12 25.04 9.38 4.29
C ALA A 12 23.65 9.15 3.69
N PRO A 13 23.32 7.94 3.22
CA PRO A 13 22.00 7.66 2.69
C PRO A 13 20.96 7.96 3.76
N LYS A 14 20.12 8.94 3.49
CA LYS A 14 18.97 9.28 4.33
C LYS A 14 17.92 8.19 4.13
N TRP A 15 17.36 7.68 5.22
CA TRP A 15 16.26 6.71 5.21
C TRP A 15 15.19 7.19 6.20
N ALA A 16 13.93 6.90 5.90
CA ALA A 16 12.81 7.17 6.79
C ALA A 16 11.89 5.95 6.77
N GLN A 17 11.35 5.58 7.93
CA GLN A 17 10.39 4.50 8.08
C GLN A 17 9.25 4.97 8.96
N LYS A 18 8.03 4.78 8.48
CA LYS A 18 6.81 5.15 9.20
C LYS A 18 5.76 4.06 9.04
N THR A 19 5.09 3.72 10.13
CA THR A 19 3.88 2.88 10.10
C THR A 19 2.68 3.78 9.88
N VAL A 20 1.88 3.48 8.85
CA VAL A 20 0.65 4.20 8.52
C VAL A 20 -0.53 3.29 8.81
N THR A 21 -1.51 3.77 9.59
CA THR A 21 -2.73 3.04 9.91
C THR A 21 -3.87 3.56 9.06
N ILE A 22 -4.43 2.69 8.22
CA ILE A 22 -5.60 2.99 7.40
C ILE A 22 -6.82 2.34 8.06
N PRO A 23 -7.93 3.07 8.26
CA PRO A 23 -9.14 2.50 8.84
C PRO A 23 -9.70 1.39 7.95
N GLY A 24 -10.20 0.32 8.57
CA GLY A 24 -10.80 -0.80 7.86
C GLY A 24 -11.88 -0.34 6.88
N LYS A 25 -11.76 -0.77 5.63
CA LYS A 25 -12.75 -0.52 4.58
C LYS A 25 -13.62 -1.76 4.40
N ARG A 26 -14.83 -1.54 3.88
CA ARG A 26 -15.61 -2.65 3.32
C ARG A 26 -14.84 -3.26 2.16
N ARG A 27 -15.11 -4.53 1.85
CA ARG A 27 -14.56 -5.22 0.68
C ARG A 27 -14.71 -4.36 -0.59
N GLY A 28 -13.68 -4.36 -1.44
CA GLY A 28 -13.62 -3.64 -2.70
C GLY A 28 -12.23 -3.08 -2.99
N CYS A 29 -12.11 -2.33 -4.08
CA CYS A 29 -10.88 -1.60 -4.44
C CYS A 29 -10.96 -0.14 -3.95
N HIS A 30 -10.00 0.30 -3.13
CA HIS A 30 -10.04 1.64 -2.51
C HIS A 30 -8.80 2.44 -2.82
N ASP A 31 -8.94 3.65 -3.37
CA ASP A 31 -7.79 4.57 -3.45
C ASP A 31 -7.43 5.12 -2.05
N VAL A 32 -6.20 4.85 -1.62
CA VAL A 32 -5.64 5.33 -0.35
C VAL A 32 -4.49 6.30 -0.52
N THR A 33 -4.19 6.71 -1.75
CA THR A 33 -3.03 7.55 -2.09
C THR A 33 -2.99 8.81 -1.22
N SER A 34 -4.10 9.54 -1.13
CA SER A 34 -4.18 10.77 -0.32
C SER A 34 -4.00 10.53 1.18
N GLN A 35 -4.47 9.38 1.69
CA GLN A 35 -4.33 9.04 3.11
C GLN A 35 -2.87 8.72 3.46
N ILE A 36 -2.21 7.93 2.61
CA ILE A 36 -0.79 7.61 2.76
C ILE A 36 0.06 8.89 2.64
N LEU A 37 -0.17 9.70 1.60
CA LEU A 37 0.58 10.95 1.37
C LEU A 37 0.44 11.92 2.53
N LYS A 38 -0.76 12.09 3.09
CA LYS A 38 -0.98 12.94 4.26
C LYS A 38 -0.08 12.53 5.44
N GLU A 39 0.09 11.23 5.65
CA GLU A 39 0.90 10.71 6.74
C GLU A 39 2.40 10.82 6.48
N ILE A 40 2.87 10.54 5.26
CA ILE A 40 4.32 10.49 4.97
C ILE A 40 4.89 11.84 4.50
N ALA A 41 4.06 12.82 4.12
CA ALA A 41 4.51 14.11 3.59
C ALA A 41 5.57 14.84 4.46
N PRO A 42 5.46 14.86 5.80
CA PRO A 42 6.49 15.48 6.65
C PRO A 42 7.88 14.83 6.46
N ASP A 43 7.91 13.50 6.30
CA ASP A 43 9.13 12.71 6.16
C ASP A 43 9.76 12.89 4.76
N LEU A 44 8.94 13.14 3.74
CA LEU A 44 9.38 13.31 2.35
C LEU A 44 10.16 14.61 2.08
N SER A 45 9.98 15.64 2.92
CA SER A 45 10.60 16.97 2.75
C SER A 45 12.12 16.95 2.57
N GLY A 46 12.78 15.90 3.07
CA GLY A 46 14.22 15.71 3.01
C GLY A 46 14.74 14.98 1.77
N PHE A 47 13.87 14.54 0.86
CA PHE A 47 14.20 13.67 -0.25
C PHE A 47 13.88 14.36 -1.58
N LYS A 48 14.87 14.51 -2.46
CA LYS A 48 14.65 14.95 -3.85
C LYS A 48 14.35 13.77 -4.79
N CYS A 49 14.91 12.61 -4.48
CA CYS A 49 14.75 11.36 -5.21
C CYS A 49 15.07 10.22 -4.23
N GLY A 50 14.43 9.07 -4.38
CA GLY A 50 14.62 7.92 -3.53
C GLY A 50 13.75 6.75 -3.95
N LEU A 51 13.74 5.69 -3.15
CA LEU A 51 12.90 4.52 -3.32
C LEU A 51 11.93 4.42 -2.14
N ALA A 52 10.64 4.28 -2.43
CA ALA A 52 9.61 4.05 -1.43
C ALA A 52 9.21 2.57 -1.43
N HIS A 53 9.30 1.93 -0.27
CA HIS A 53 8.81 0.57 -0.07
C HIS A 53 7.53 0.60 0.75
N PHE A 54 6.47 0.00 0.21
CA PHE A 54 5.20 -0.17 0.91
C PHE A 54 5.06 -1.63 1.31
N PHE A 55 4.97 -1.87 2.62
CA PHE A 55 4.74 -3.20 3.18
C PHE A 55 3.39 -3.24 3.89
N LEU A 56 2.48 -4.04 3.36
CA LEU A 56 1.15 -4.23 3.94
C LEU A 56 1.21 -5.28 5.04
N GLN A 57 0.93 -4.88 6.28
CA GLN A 57 0.91 -5.76 7.45
C GLN A 57 -0.44 -6.46 7.62
N HIS A 58 -0.94 -7.08 6.54
CA HIS A 58 -2.23 -7.77 6.54
C HIS A 58 -2.24 -8.90 5.50
N THR A 59 -2.78 -10.07 5.85
CA THR A 59 -2.78 -11.27 4.98
C THR A 59 -3.99 -11.36 4.07
N SER A 60 -5.09 -10.70 4.42
CA SER A 60 -6.34 -10.66 3.63
C SER A 60 -6.54 -9.29 2.99
N ALA A 61 -5.44 -8.62 2.62
CA ALA A 61 -5.44 -7.38 1.85
C ALA A 61 -4.23 -7.36 0.91
N SER A 62 -4.23 -6.52 -0.11
CA SER A 62 -3.11 -6.36 -1.03
C SER A 62 -3.00 -4.90 -1.45
N LEU A 63 -1.77 -4.45 -1.71
CA LEU A 63 -1.52 -3.13 -2.28
C LEU A 63 -1.28 -3.27 -3.78
N THR A 64 -1.92 -2.41 -4.56
CA THR A 64 -1.69 -2.35 -6.01
C THR A 64 -1.46 -0.93 -6.49
N ILE A 65 -0.81 -0.81 -7.64
CA ILE A 65 -0.65 0.46 -8.36
C ILE A 65 -1.35 0.29 -9.69
N ASN A 66 -2.31 1.16 -9.97
CA ASN A 66 -3.11 1.12 -11.19
C ASN A 66 -3.45 2.55 -11.65
N GLU A 67 -4.14 2.68 -12.78
CA GLU A 67 -4.69 3.95 -13.24
C GLU A 67 -5.66 4.54 -12.22
N ASN A 68 -5.60 5.85 -12.01
CA ASN A 68 -6.47 6.60 -11.09
C ASN A 68 -7.13 7.82 -11.75
N TYR A 69 -7.30 7.80 -13.07
CA TYR A 69 -8.02 8.86 -13.80
C TYR A 69 -9.50 8.53 -13.90
N ASP A 70 -9.84 7.36 -14.43
CA ASP A 70 -11.22 6.89 -14.56
C ASP A 70 -11.64 6.04 -13.33
N PRO A 71 -12.69 6.43 -12.58
CA PRO A 71 -13.19 5.63 -11.46
C PRO A 71 -13.68 4.22 -11.85
N ASP A 72 -14.05 4.00 -13.11
CA ASP A 72 -14.54 2.72 -13.62
C ASP A 72 -13.45 1.63 -13.57
N VAL A 73 -12.16 2.01 -13.69
CA VAL A 73 -11.03 1.07 -13.57
C VAL A 73 -11.07 0.30 -12.25
N ARG A 74 -11.46 0.98 -11.16
CA ARG A 74 -11.60 0.33 -9.84
C ARG A 74 -12.78 -0.64 -9.81
N HIS A 75 -13.88 -0.28 -10.46
CA HIS A 75 -15.09 -1.11 -10.53
C HIS A 75 -14.85 -2.35 -11.40
N ASP A 76 -14.15 -2.19 -12.52
CA ASP A 76 -13.76 -3.29 -13.41
C ASP A 76 -12.79 -4.24 -12.73
N THR A 77 -11.79 -3.70 -12.03
CA THR A 77 -10.85 -4.51 -11.23
C THR A 77 -11.58 -5.32 -10.17
N GLU A 78 -12.48 -4.69 -9.41
CA GLU A 78 -13.30 -5.38 -8.42
C GLU A 78 -14.19 -6.45 -9.06
N THR A 79 -14.84 -6.13 -10.18
CA THR A 79 -15.70 -7.05 -10.92
C THR A 79 -14.92 -8.27 -11.41
N PHE A 80 -13.72 -8.05 -11.94
CA PHE A 80 -12.84 -9.11 -12.39
C PHE A 80 -12.43 -10.01 -11.23
N LEU A 81 -11.98 -9.45 -10.10
CA LEU A 81 -11.60 -10.21 -8.90
C LEU A 81 -12.76 -11.05 -8.38
N ASN A 82 -13.97 -10.49 -8.35
CA ASN A 82 -15.19 -11.19 -7.93
C ASN A 82 -15.53 -12.38 -8.83
N ARG A 83 -15.18 -12.30 -10.12
CA ARG A 83 -15.42 -13.36 -11.09
C ARG A 83 -14.43 -14.52 -10.94
N ILE A 84 -13.15 -14.22 -10.79
CA ILE A 84 -12.10 -15.25 -10.78
C ILE A 84 -11.98 -16.00 -9.45
N VAL A 85 -12.34 -15.34 -8.35
CA VAL A 85 -12.29 -15.90 -7.00
C VAL A 85 -13.62 -15.49 -6.34
N PRO A 86 -14.70 -16.23 -6.63
CA PRO A 86 -16.03 -15.91 -6.12
C PRO A 86 -16.11 -16.10 -4.60
N GLU A 87 -16.98 -15.37 -3.92
CA GLU A 87 -17.24 -15.54 -2.48
C GLU A 87 -18.65 -16.07 -2.21
N GLY A 88 -18.92 -16.43 -0.96
CA GLY A 88 -20.24 -16.84 -0.51
C GLY A 88 -20.48 -18.35 -0.54
N SER A 89 -21.75 -18.75 -0.39
CA SER A 89 -22.13 -20.15 -0.19
C SER A 89 -21.96 -21.04 -1.43
N SER A 90 -21.86 -20.45 -2.61
CA SER A 90 -21.60 -21.16 -3.87
C SER A 90 -20.11 -21.33 -4.16
N ALA A 91 -19.23 -20.69 -3.38
CA ALA A 91 -17.81 -20.68 -3.65
C ALA A 91 -17.15 -21.98 -3.12
N PRO A 92 -16.29 -22.66 -3.92
CA PRO A 92 -15.76 -23.98 -3.60
C PRO A 92 -14.55 -23.94 -2.66
N TRP A 93 -14.52 -23.02 -1.69
CA TRP A 93 -13.39 -22.84 -0.78
C TRP A 93 -13.50 -23.71 0.46
N ARG A 94 -12.37 -24.28 0.89
CA ARG A 94 -12.28 -25.08 2.13
C ARG A 94 -11.93 -24.23 3.35
N HIS A 95 -11.26 -23.10 3.14
CA HIS A 95 -10.80 -22.20 4.20
C HIS A 95 -11.90 -21.20 4.56
N THR A 96 -12.82 -21.59 5.44
CA THR A 96 -14.02 -20.79 5.79
C THR A 96 -14.07 -20.32 7.25
N LEU A 97 -13.10 -20.72 8.08
CA LEU A 97 -13.08 -20.38 9.50
C LEU A 97 -12.89 -18.88 9.77
N GLU A 98 -12.24 -18.19 8.84
CA GLU A 98 -12.00 -16.74 8.86
C GLU A 98 -13.23 -15.93 8.42
N GLY A 99 -14.33 -16.59 8.07
CA GLY A 99 -15.57 -15.96 7.60
C GLY A 99 -15.62 -15.83 6.07
N LYS A 100 -16.79 -15.45 5.54
CA LYS A 100 -17.07 -15.44 4.09
C LYS A 100 -16.27 -14.38 3.30
N LEU A 101 -15.70 -13.39 3.99
CA LEU A 101 -15.15 -12.16 3.42
C LEU A 101 -13.62 -12.15 3.27
N LEU A 102 -12.91 -13.15 3.83
CA LEU A 102 -11.44 -13.12 3.96
C LEU A 102 -10.69 -13.95 2.93
N ILE A 103 -11.41 -14.49 1.93
CA ILE A 103 -10.84 -15.29 0.84
C ILE A 103 -10.30 -14.41 -0.29
N HIS A 104 -10.48 -13.10 -0.18
CA HIS A 104 -9.87 -12.11 -1.07
C HIS A 104 -9.04 -11.09 -0.30
N PRO A 105 -7.92 -10.63 -0.88
CA PRO A 105 -7.32 -9.41 -0.41
C PRO A 105 -8.28 -8.26 -0.66
N LEU A 106 -8.65 -7.54 0.40
CA LEU A 106 -9.04 -6.13 0.30
C LEU A 106 -7.96 -5.42 -0.54
N LEU A 107 -8.28 -5.07 -1.78
CA LEU A 107 -7.34 -4.36 -2.64
C LEU A 107 -7.35 -2.90 -2.20
N ILE A 108 -6.21 -2.48 -1.68
CA ILE A 108 -5.92 -1.11 -1.32
C ILE A 108 -5.00 -0.52 -2.40
#